data_AF-A0A957QJB5-F1
#
_entry.id   AF-A0A957QJB5-F1
#
_cell.length_a   1.000
_cell.length_b   1.000
_cell.length_c   1.000
_cell.angle_alpha   90.00
_cell.angle_beta   90.00
_cell.angle_gamma   90.00
#
_symmetry.space_group_name_H-M   'P 1'
#
loop_
_entity.id
_entity.type
_entity.pdbx_description
1 polymer ?
#
loop_
_entity_poly.entity_id
_entity_poly.type
_entity_poly.pdbx_seq_one_letter_code
_entity_poly.pdbx_strand_id
1 'polypeptide(L)'
;MNESIIDISRQFFEEIVLPILQTHFPQETAQTAFGVFGYGSEALRLDDEYSRDHHWGLRIDALMPREVFASRRAEMLNVLAENLPFSYQGHSLREGHLVGAGLAPDNLEDFLLRTIGLNQAPQNHAEWLQIPEEDIIHVVNGEVWHDPAGDFTQVRQVFAGY
;
A
#
# COMPACT_ATOMS: atom_id res chain seq x y z
N MET A 1 -4.11 -17.91 -17.67
CA MET A 1 -3.72 -16.49 -17.48
C MET A 1 -2.44 -16.53 -16.68
N ASN A 2 -1.40 -15.81 -17.10
CA ASN A 2 -0.23 -15.64 -16.26
C ASN A 2 -0.63 -14.79 -15.06
N GLU A 3 -0.13 -15.11 -13.87
CA GLU A 3 -0.35 -14.29 -12.67
C GLU A 3 0.20 -12.88 -12.88
N SER A 4 -0.57 -11.87 -12.46
CA SER A 4 -0.13 -10.47 -12.50
C SER A 4 0.81 -10.17 -11.33
N ILE A 5 1.59 -9.09 -11.42
CA ILE A 5 2.50 -8.69 -10.34
C ILE A 5 1.74 -8.38 -9.03
N ILE A 6 0.49 -7.92 -9.12
CA ILE A 6 -0.42 -7.77 -7.97
C ILE A 6 -0.71 -9.12 -7.34
N ASP A 7 -1.01 -10.15 -8.14
CA ASP A 7 -1.33 -11.48 -7.61
C ASP A 7 -0.10 -12.07 -6.88
N ILE A 8 1.10 -11.93 -7.45
CA ILE A 8 2.35 -12.39 -6.83
C ILE A 8 2.65 -11.57 -5.55
N SER A 9 2.41 -10.25 -5.58
CA SER A 9 2.63 -9.37 -4.42
C SER A 9 1.67 -9.68 -3.28
N ARG A 10 0.41 -9.99 -3.60
CA ARG A 10 -0.58 -10.45 -2.63
C ARG A 10 -0.19 -11.77 -1.99
N GLN A 11 0.23 -12.76 -2.80
CA GLN A 11 0.71 -14.03 -2.29
C GLN A 11 1.94 -13.85 -1.38
N PHE A 12 2.90 -13.03 -1.80
CA PHE A 12 4.07 -12.68 -0.99
C PHE A 12 3.68 -12.03 0.34
N PHE A 13 2.71 -11.11 0.31
CA PHE A 13 2.17 -10.48 1.51
C PHE A 13 1.53 -11.51 2.44
N GLU A 14 0.61 -12.34 1.95
CA GLU A 14 -0.15 -13.30 2.75
C GLU A 14 0.72 -14.43 3.31
N GLU A 15 1.70 -14.92 2.54
CA GLU A 15 2.53 -16.07 2.90
C GLU A 15 3.73 -15.70 3.78
N ILE A 16 4.32 -14.51 3.58
CA ILE A 16 5.60 -14.15 4.17
C ILE A 16 5.48 -12.91 5.07
N VAL A 17 5.04 -11.77 4.51
CA VAL A 17 5.12 -10.49 5.20
C VAL A 17 4.12 -10.40 6.35
N LEU A 18 2.85 -10.73 6.11
CA LEU A 18 1.78 -10.64 7.11
C LEU A 18 2.06 -11.53 8.34
N PRO A 19 2.50 -12.80 8.22
CA PRO A 19 2.87 -13.61 9.38
C PRO A 19 4.01 -13.02 10.22
N ILE A 20 5.04 -12.45 9.58
CA ILE A 20 6.15 -11.77 10.29
C ILE A 20 5.61 -10.56 11.04
N LEU A 21 4.83 -9.71 10.37
CA LEU A 21 4.25 -8.51 10.98
C LEU A 21 3.28 -8.84 12.13
N GLN A 22 2.44 -9.85 11.99
CA GLN A 22 1.55 -10.30 13.07
C GLN A 22 2.29 -10.89 14.27
N THR A 23 3.44 -11.53 14.03
CA THR A 23 4.26 -12.11 15.11
C THR A 23 5.00 -11.02 15.90
N HIS A 24 5.59 -10.05 15.21
CA HIS A 24 6.46 -9.06 15.83
C HIS A 24 5.77 -7.73 16.17
N PHE A 25 4.74 -7.34 15.41
CA PHE A 25 4.04 -6.04 15.50
C PHE A 25 2.51 -6.21 15.40
N PRO A 26 1.87 -7.05 16.22
CA PRO A 26 0.44 -7.35 16.06
C PRO A 26 -0.46 -6.11 16.19
N GLN A 27 -0.10 -5.16 17.05
CA GLN A 27 -0.90 -3.96 17.28
C GLN A 27 -0.78 -2.96 16.12
N GLU A 28 0.43 -2.74 15.62
CA GLU A 28 0.70 -1.89 14.47
C GLU A 28 0.09 -2.46 13.19
N THR A 29 0.20 -3.78 13.00
CA THR A 29 -0.38 -4.48 11.85
C THR A 29 -1.90 -4.34 11.82
N ALA A 30 -2.56 -4.46 12.98
CA ALA A 30 -4.02 -4.30 13.08
C ALA A 30 -4.50 -2.88 12.75
N GLN A 31 -3.63 -1.88 12.84
CA GLN A 31 -3.93 -0.47 12.58
C GLN A 31 -3.48 -0.02 11.18
N THR A 32 -2.80 -0.87 10.42
CA THR A 32 -2.21 -0.51 9.13
C THR A 32 -3.02 -1.13 8.00
N ALA A 33 -3.33 -0.33 6.98
CA ALA A 33 -3.93 -0.84 5.76
C ALA A 33 -2.83 -1.28 4.78
N PHE A 34 -2.92 -2.52 4.30
CA PHE A 34 -1.98 -3.12 3.34
C PHE A 34 -2.68 -3.48 2.03
N GLY A 35 -1.95 -3.31 0.92
CA GLY A 35 -2.46 -3.62 -0.40
C GLY A 35 -1.54 -3.17 -1.52
N VAL A 36 -2.11 -2.97 -2.70
CA VAL A 36 -1.50 -2.22 -3.80
C VAL A 36 -2.53 -1.18 -4.24
N PHE A 37 -2.24 0.10 -4.07
CA PHE A 37 -3.16 1.20 -4.38
C PHE A 37 -2.37 2.49 -4.60
N GLY A 38 -3.03 3.60 -4.94
CA GLY A 38 -2.31 4.87 -5.11
C GLY A 38 -1.77 5.07 -6.52
N TYR A 39 -0.52 5.50 -6.58
CA TYR A 39 0.19 5.77 -7.81
C TYR A 39 0.74 4.46 -8.41
N GLY A 40 0.99 4.44 -9.71
CA GLY A 40 1.50 3.26 -10.42
C GLY A 40 0.47 2.64 -11.37
N SER A 41 0.93 2.21 -12.55
CA SER A 41 0.08 1.57 -13.56
C SER A 41 -0.43 0.20 -13.11
N GLU A 42 0.31 -0.48 -12.25
CA GLU A 42 -0.05 -1.75 -11.65
C GLU A 42 -1.34 -1.63 -10.85
N ALA A 43 -1.52 -0.56 -10.06
CA ALA A 43 -2.73 -0.31 -9.27
C ALA A 43 -3.98 -0.13 -10.15
N LEU A 44 -3.80 0.28 -11.42
CA LEU A 44 -4.85 0.36 -12.43
C LEU A 44 -4.99 -0.91 -13.27
N ARG A 45 -4.13 -1.92 -13.04
CA ARG A 45 -3.97 -3.12 -13.87
C ARG A 45 -3.68 -2.79 -15.34
N LEU A 46 -2.93 -1.72 -15.57
CA LEU A 46 -2.57 -1.21 -16.90
C LEU A 46 -1.09 -1.49 -17.26
N ASP A 47 -0.42 -2.41 -16.57
CA ASP A 47 0.96 -2.75 -16.89
C ASP A 47 1.10 -3.42 -18.26
N ASP A 48 1.97 -2.86 -19.09
CA ASP A 48 2.32 -3.39 -20.41
C ASP A 48 3.82 -3.67 -20.53
N GLU A 49 4.31 -3.96 -21.73
CA GLU A 49 5.74 -4.26 -21.95
C GLU A 49 6.65 -3.04 -21.72
N TYR A 50 6.11 -1.82 -21.81
CA TYR A 50 6.85 -0.57 -21.65
C TYR A 50 6.85 -0.09 -20.19
N SER A 51 5.77 -0.31 -19.43
CA SER A 51 5.72 0.09 -18.02
C SER A 51 6.58 -0.80 -17.09
N ARG A 52 7.08 -1.92 -17.59
CA ARG A 52 7.92 -2.88 -16.83
C ARG A 52 9.39 -2.51 -16.73
N ASP A 53 9.83 -1.50 -17.48
CA ASP A 53 11.24 -1.09 -17.52
C ASP A 53 11.63 -0.09 -16.39
N HIS A 54 10.65 0.42 -15.63
CA HIS A 54 10.83 1.29 -14.46
C HIS A 54 9.86 0.90 -13.33
N HIS A 55 10.33 0.80 -12.08
CA HIS A 55 9.54 0.56 -10.86
C HIS A 55 8.64 -0.70 -10.83
N TRP A 56 8.91 -1.69 -11.68
CA TRP A 56 8.15 -2.94 -11.71
C TRP A 56 8.75 -4.00 -10.78
N GLY A 57 7.94 -4.53 -9.87
CA GLY A 57 8.37 -5.52 -8.90
C GLY A 57 7.33 -5.78 -7.81
N LEU A 58 7.71 -6.57 -6.80
CA LEU A 58 6.83 -6.84 -5.66
C LEU A 58 6.58 -5.57 -4.87
N ARG A 59 5.31 -5.25 -4.62
CA ARG A 59 4.92 -4.04 -3.91
C ARG A 59 3.79 -4.33 -2.92
N ILE A 60 3.94 -3.81 -1.73
CA ILE A 60 2.98 -3.85 -0.63
C ILE A 60 2.94 -2.44 -0.06
N ASP A 61 1.94 -1.67 -0.44
CA ASP A 61 1.67 -0.39 0.20
C ASP A 61 1.19 -0.62 1.64
N ALA A 62 1.64 0.24 2.55
CA ALA A 62 1.27 0.17 3.96
C ALA A 62 0.92 1.57 4.48
N LEU A 63 -0.37 1.91 4.51
CA LEU A 63 -0.86 3.16 5.09
C LEU A 63 -1.03 2.99 6.59
N MET A 64 -0.15 3.65 7.33
CA MET A 64 -0.06 3.60 8.78
C MET A 64 -0.65 4.87 9.40
N PRO A 65 -1.22 4.78 10.62
CA PRO A 65 -1.47 5.97 11.44
C PRO A 65 -0.18 6.71 11.73
N ARG A 66 -0.27 8.03 11.95
CA ARG A 66 0.88 8.93 12.12
C ARG A 66 1.85 8.45 13.19
N GLU A 67 1.34 7.98 14.31
CA GLU A 67 2.10 7.53 15.46
C GLU A 67 2.86 6.23 15.15
N VAL A 68 2.22 5.28 14.47
CA VAL A 68 2.83 4.02 14.02
C VAL A 68 3.92 4.32 12.99
N PHE A 69 3.63 5.16 12.00
CA PHE A 69 4.60 5.57 10.98
C PHE A 69 5.83 6.25 11.59
N ALA A 70 5.62 7.16 12.55
CA ALA A 70 6.70 7.90 13.17
C ALA A 70 7.59 7.02 14.06
N SER A 71 6.99 6.13 14.84
CA SER A 71 7.69 5.38 15.90
C SER A 71 8.13 3.97 15.52
N ARG A 72 7.42 3.28 14.62
CA ARG A 72 7.60 1.84 14.37
C ARG A 72 8.10 1.49 12.98
N ARG A 73 7.93 2.36 11.98
CA ARG A 73 8.28 2.04 10.57
C ARG A 73 9.70 1.48 10.40
N ALA A 74 10.69 2.07 11.08
CA ALA A 74 12.09 1.68 10.90
C ALA A 74 12.37 0.30 11.51
N GLU A 75 11.77 0.01 12.66
CA GLU A 75 11.87 -1.28 13.33
C GLU A 75 11.17 -2.37 12.51
N MET A 76 9.97 -2.09 11.98
CA MET A 76 9.24 -3.00 11.11
C MET A 76 10.02 -3.35 9.85
N LEU A 77 10.60 -2.35 9.18
CA LEU A 77 11.42 -2.55 7.99
C LEU A 77 12.68 -3.39 8.29
N ASN A 78 13.32 -3.16 9.43
CA ASN A 78 14.50 -3.94 9.84
C ASN A 78 14.15 -5.42 10.11
N VAL A 79 13.09 -5.67 10.88
CA VAL A 79 12.65 -7.05 11.19
C VAL A 79 12.24 -7.78 9.91
N LEU A 80 11.57 -7.12 8.97
CA LEU A 80 11.29 -7.71 7.67
C LEU A 80 12.58 -8.05 6.93
N ALA A 81 13.51 -7.11 6.81
CA ALA A 81 14.78 -7.35 6.11
C ALA A 81 15.58 -8.54 6.67
N GLU A 82 15.52 -8.78 7.99
CA GLU A 82 16.19 -9.89 8.66
C GLU A 82 15.49 -11.25 8.44
N ASN A 83 14.18 -11.27 8.22
CA ASN A 83 13.37 -12.49 8.14
C ASN A 83 12.95 -12.86 6.70
N LEU A 84 13.15 -11.97 5.73
CA LEU A 84 12.77 -12.22 4.34
C LEU A 84 13.71 -13.21 3.63
N PRO A 85 13.16 -14.03 2.70
CA PRO A 85 13.99 -14.88 1.85
C PRO A 85 14.82 -14.03 0.87
N PHE A 86 15.76 -14.67 0.19
CA PHE A 86 16.59 -13.99 -0.82
C PHE A 86 15.78 -13.59 -2.06
N SER A 87 14.82 -14.42 -2.46
CA SER A 87 13.93 -14.21 -3.59
C SER A 87 12.56 -14.83 -3.33
N TYR A 88 11.56 -14.39 -4.07
CA TYR A 88 10.20 -14.95 -4.05
C TYR A 88 9.68 -15.08 -5.48
N GLN A 89 9.30 -16.30 -5.88
CA GLN A 89 8.81 -16.63 -7.24
C GLN A 89 9.65 -16.06 -8.40
N GLY A 90 10.98 -16.03 -8.24
CA GLY A 90 11.90 -15.51 -9.26
C GLY A 90 12.19 -14.01 -9.18
N HIS A 91 11.55 -13.28 -8.27
CA HIS A 91 11.86 -11.88 -7.97
C HIS A 91 12.89 -11.77 -6.83
N SER A 92 13.96 -11.02 -7.07
CA SER A 92 14.99 -10.73 -6.05
C SER A 92 14.45 -9.77 -4.99
N LEU A 93 14.66 -10.08 -3.71
CA LEU A 93 14.23 -9.25 -2.57
C LEU A 93 15.35 -8.40 -1.97
N ARG A 94 16.61 -8.64 -2.38
CA ARG A 94 17.80 -7.96 -1.83
C ARG A 94 18.44 -6.94 -2.77
N GLU A 95 18.10 -6.97 -4.06
CA GLU A 95 18.57 -5.98 -5.00
C GLU A 95 17.77 -4.69 -4.81
N GLY A 96 18.47 -3.55 -4.71
CA GLY A 96 17.95 -2.23 -4.33
C GLY A 96 16.91 -1.60 -5.27
N HIS A 97 16.14 -2.40 -6.01
CA HIS A 97 14.93 -2.00 -6.72
C HIS A 97 13.68 -2.02 -5.84
N LEU A 98 13.72 -2.72 -4.70
CA LEU A 98 12.63 -2.76 -3.71
C LEU A 98 13.03 -1.98 -2.46
N VAL A 99 12.77 -0.66 -2.45
CA VAL A 99 12.87 0.12 -1.21
C VAL A 99 11.96 -0.56 -0.16
N GLY A 100 12.50 -0.82 1.03
CA GLY A 100 11.72 -1.42 2.13
C GLY A 100 11.37 -2.90 1.96
N ALA A 101 12.09 -3.65 1.12
CA ALA A 101 11.88 -5.08 0.91
C ALA A 101 10.50 -5.45 0.33
N GLY A 102 9.99 -4.55 -0.53
CA GLY A 102 8.67 -4.65 -1.14
C GLY A 102 7.58 -3.96 -0.32
N LEU A 103 7.84 -3.65 0.96
CA LEU A 103 6.95 -2.82 1.77
C LEU A 103 7.22 -1.34 1.47
N ALA A 104 6.16 -0.60 1.15
CA ALA A 104 6.16 0.85 1.00
C ALA A 104 5.32 1.50 2.11
N PRO A 105 5.92 1.74 3.30
CA PRO A 105 5.25 2.45 4.38
C PRO A 105 4.96 3.89 4.02
N ASP A 106 3.79 4.34 4.43
CA ASP A 106 3.39 5.74 4.36
C ASP A 106 2.46 6.10 5.51
N ASN A 107 2.28 7.40 5.73
CA ASN A 107 1.27 7.92 6.64
C ASN A 107 -0.05 8.10 5.88
N LEU A 108 -1.15 7.54 6.40
CA LEU A 108 -2.49 7.63 5.79
C LEU A 108 -2.93 9.08 5.56
N GLU A 109 -2.83 9.94 6.57
CA GLU A 109 -3.23 11.34 6.50
C GLU A 109 -2.39 12.11 5.48
N ASP A 110 -1.07 11.89 5.48
CA ASP A 110 -0.16 12.58 4.56
C ASP A 110 -0.34 12.08 3.11
N PHE A 111 -0.73 10.81 2.92
CA PHE A 111 -1.17 10.27 1.63
C PHE A 111 -2.43 10.96 1.12
N LEU A 112 -3.49 11.04 1.94
CA LEU A 112 -4.69 11.73 1.52
C LEU A 112 -4.42 13.21 1.26
N LEU A 113 -3.64 13.87 2.12
CA LEU A 113 -3.35 15.30 1.98
C LEU A 113 -2.61 15.60 0.68
N ARG A 114 -1.61 14.79 0.30
CA ARG A 114 -0.89 14.99 -0.96
C ARG A 114 -1.71 14.62 -2.20
N THR A 115 -2.65 13.69 -2.07
CA THR A 115 -3.41 13.16 -3.21
C THR A 115 -4.67 13.97 -3.47
N ILE A 116 -5.49 14.23 -2.45
CA ILE A 116 -6.80 14.90 -2.60
C ILE A 116 -6.88 16.25 -1.86
N GLY A 117 -5.79 16.72 -1.25
CA GLY A 117 -5.77 17.99 -0.51
C GLY A 117 -6.45 17.95 0.86
N LEU A 118 -6.92 16.78 1.30
CA LEU A 118 -7.59 16.56 2.59
C LEU A 118 -6.90 15.42 3.33
N ASN A 119 -6.79 15.49 4.66
CA ASN A 119 -6.26 14.39 5.48
C ASN A 119 -7.32 13.36 5.89
N GLN A 120 -8.54 13.46 5.37
CA GLN A 120 -9.65 12.53 5.56
C GLN A 120 -10.55 12.49 4.32
N ALA A 121 -11.54 11.59 4.33
CA ALA A 121 -12.62 11.63 3.36
C ALA A 121 -13.46 12.92 3.48
N PRO A 122 -13.93 13.50 2.35
CA PRO A 122 -14.73 14.71 2.37
C PRO A 122 -16.04 14.53 3.17
N GLN A 123 -16.36 15.53 4.00
CA GLN A 123 -17.50 15.52 4.92
C GLN A 123 -18.68 16.39 4.43
N ASN A 124 -18.45 17.25 3.44
CA ASN A 124 -19.45 18.19 2.93
C ASN A 124 -19.19 18.54 1.46
N HIS A 125 -20.20 19.12 0.80
CA HIS A 125 -20.11 19.48 -0.63
C HIS A 125 -18.98 20.45 -0.97
N ALA A 126 -18.59 21.35 -0.05
CA ALA A 126 -17.51 22.29 -0.32
C ALA A 126 -16.15 21.59 -0.37
N GLU A 127 -15.93 20.60 0.51
CA GLU A 127 -14.74 19.73 0.46
C GLU A 127 -14.74 18.87 -0.80
N TRP A 128 -15.88 18.29 -1.19
CA TRP A 128 -16.01 17.55 -2.45
C TRP A 128 -15.61 18.38 -3.66
N LEU A 129 -16.07 19.64 -3.75
CA LEU A 129 -15.76 20.53 -4.87
C LEU A 129 -14.30 21.01 -4.93
N GLN A 130 -13.50 20.75 -3.88
CA GLN A 130 -12.08 21.13 -3.84
C GLN A 130 -11.16 20.01 -4.32
N ILE A 131 -11.66 18.78 -4.44
CA ILE A 131 -10.87 17.62 -4.86
C ILE A 131 -10.86 17.57 -6.40
N PRO A 132 -9.68 17.53 -7.06
CA PRO A 132 -9.61 17.21 -8.48
C PRO A 132 -10.15 15.79 -8.72
N GLU A 133 -11.11 15.64 -9.63
CA GLU A 133 -11.78 14.35 -9.87
C GLU A 133 -10.78 13.26 -10.32
N GLU A 134 -9.75 13.67 -11.07
CA GLU A 134 -8.68 12.80 -11.54
C GLU A 134 -7.83 12.21 -10.40
N ASP A 135 -7.74 12.89 -9.25
CA ASP A 135 -6.92 12.42 -8.13
C ASP A 135 -7.63 11.39 -7.26
N ILE A 136 -8.96 11.36 -7.29
CA ILE A 136 -9.78 10.37 -6.56
C ILE A 136 -9.38 8.95 -6.97
N ILE A 137 -9.01 8.73 -8.23
CA ILE A 137 -8.63 7.41 -8.73
C ILE A 137 -7.45 6.82 -7.94
N HIS A 138 -6.52 7.64 -7.48
CA HIS A 138 -5.38 7.18 -6.69
C HIS A 138 -5.80 6.71 -5.30
N VAL A 139 -6.93 7.18 -4.77
CA VAL A 139 -7.46 6.70 -3.49
C VAL A 139 -8.20 5.37 -3.67
N VAL A 140 -8.99 5.23 -4.75
CA VAL A 140 -9.93 4.11 -4.92
C VAL A 140 -9.45 2.98 -5.82
N ASN A 141 -8.36 3.16 -6.58
CA ASN A 141 -7.80 2.11 -7.43
C ASN A 141 -7.10 1.00 -6.63
N GLY A 142 -6.69 -0.04 -7.34
CA GLY A 142 -5.96 -1.16 -6.75
C GLY A 142 -6.79 -1.93 -5.72
N GLU A 143 -6.10 -2.63 -4.84
CA GLU A 143 -6.66 -3.59 -3.89
C GLU A 143 -6.19 -3.31 -2.47
N VAL A 144 -7.13 -3.43 -1.51
CA VAL A 144 -6.82 -3.52 -0.09
C VAL A 144 -6.93 -4.99 0.30
N TRP A 145 -5.85 -5.56 0.84
CA TRP A 145 -5.80 -6.97 1.24
C TRP A 145 -6.00 -7.16 2.74
N HIS A 146 -5.58 -6.17 3.54
CA HIS A 146 -5.66 -6.21 5.00
C HIS A 146 -5.86 -4.80 5.54
N ASP A 147 -6.98 -4.53 6.20
CA ASP A 147 -7.24 -3.25 6.88
C ASP A 147 -8.21 -3.48 8.05
N PRO A 148 -7.75 -4.07 9.18
CA PRO A 148 -8.64 -4.46 10.26
C PRO A 148 -9.26 -3.28 11.02
N ALA A 149 -8.54 -2.16 11.13
CA ALA A 149 -9.08 -0.91 11.67
C ALA A 149 -10.15 -0.32 10.75
N GLY A 150 -9.99 -0.50 9.44
CA GLY A 150 -10.96 -0.10 8.43
C GLY A 150 -10.90 1.37 8.05
N ASP A 151 -9.90 2.12 8.53
CA ASP A 151 -9.78 3.57 8.33
C ASP A 151 -9.65 3.89 6.84
N PHE A 152 -8.75 3.21 6.13
CA PHE A 152 -8.55 3.46 4.70
C PHE A 152 -9.72 2.91 3.86
N THR A 153 -10.25 1.74 4.23
CA THR A 153 -11.42 1.16 3.59
C THR A 153 -12.63 2.09 3.69
N GLN A 154 -12.84 2.72 4.84
CA GLN A 154 -13.91 3.70 5.03
C GLN A 154 -13.73 4.93 4.13
N VAL A 155 -12.50 5.45 4.01
CA VAL A 155 -12.23 6.54 3.06
C VAL A 155 -12.60 6.14 1.63
N ARG A 156 -12.18 4.96 1.18
CA ARG A 156 -12.51 4.46 -0.17
C ARG A 156 -14.02 4.31 -0.39
N GLN A 157 -14.77 3.89 0.63
CA GLN A 157 -16.23 3.76 0.53
C GLN A 157 -16.93 5.10 0.33
N VAL A 158 -16.43 6.20 0.91
CA VAL A 158 -16.98 7.54 0.67
C VAL A 158 -16.84 7.93 -0.81
N PHE A 159 -15.70 7.62 -1.42
CA PHE A 159 -15.45 7.89 -2.84
C PHE A 159 -16.16 6.93 -3.80
N ALA A 160 -16.46 5.70 -3.37
CA ALA A 160 -17.24 4.74 -4.17
C ALA A 160 -18.73 5.12 -4.30
N GLY A 161 -19.20 6.11 -3.54
CA GLY A 161 -20.57 6.64 -3.62
C GLY A 161 -20.81 7.67 -4.72
N TYR A 162 -19.78 8.00 -5.53
CA TYR A 162 -19.89 8.88 -6.68
C TYR A 162 -20.46 8.15 -7.90
#